data_AF-A0A420YCP2-F1
#
_entry.id   AF-A0A420YCP2-F1
#
_cell.length_a   1.000
_cell.length_b   1.000
_cell.length_c   1.000
_cell.angle_alpha   90.00
_cell.angle_beta   90.00
_cell.angle_gamma   90.00
#
_symmetry.space_group_name_H-M   'P 1'
#
loop_
_entity.id
_entity.type
_entity.pdbx_description
1 polymer ?
#
loop_
_entity_poly.entity_id
_entity_poly.type
_entity_poly.pdbx_seq_one_letter_code
_entity_poly.pdbx_strand_id
1 'polypeptide(L)'
;MRLSTVAGLAVALLPSLGYGWLSTDTLQDADPPQSGYLPTHNFDPSNLAGLTMNWSMSWNQNEQHHAKPLVWTPPGGGNELVITVSNQNMIRVFDGITGKVLYSRVLDAPFSSTDAECGDIPNMIGITATPVIDPNTNIMYFTSKGYKNGLAGPQGLLAGQYKVYAVTLPSLTDIPGWPYVIPNVGADNDPARYFLGGTVLQRTGVVQTGNSIVLGFGGHCDNFNYTGLVVSISKTTGVGLTGMQATIAAPGAPPQALDLHDQSSGMSGIWQSGTALAVDAATNRVFFATGNTHGAGVNKAGTPMSGKTYLSTLEQAVASYSVDPSTGKLTQQDWWEAVDYDTYNGGDRDLAASGVTLLDPFFSGGGVSRIATIAGKNGFIYLLDANNLGGFKMGPGGTDAILQKIDSSTGSFFGGVASYPLEGGYIYFVPTGGALNCYKFGLGSDGKPFFTLAGKSAMVFAAKGVPTVTSLNGQPGTGIVWLADVNQGLVAFNAVPVNGVMQPISLGFATGRLQKNQRPVFGNGRVYVMANTKMRQQYFQYYRVLLLHLQQFDNLFGHYQLCHYVEFLLCILFLNFVIVLPVVVDVEHLNLEFDHIHLQFGHIHLELDYNHL
;
A
#
# COMPACT_ATOMS: atom_id res chain seq x y z
N MET A 1 -3.69 -59.96 -42.53
CA MET A 1 -3.43 -59.84 -41.08
C MET A 1 -2.28 -58.87 -40.93
N ARG A 2 -2.45 -57.59 -40.61
CA ARG A 2 -2.91 -56.98 -39.34
C ARG A 2 -2.20 -57.57 -38.11
N LEU A 3 -1.22 -56.84 -37.60
CA LEU A 3 -1.24 -56.36 -36.21
C LEU A 3 -0.44 -55.06 -36.10
N SER A 4 -1.17 -54.05 -35.65
CA SER A 4 -0.85 -52.65 -35.41
C SER A 4 -0.38 -52.43 -33.96
N THR A 5 0.05 -51.19 -33.66
CA THR A 5 0.21 -50.57 -32.32
C THR A 5 1.38 -51.13 -31.48
N VAL A 6 2.33 -50.34 -30.97
CA VAL A 6 2.17 -49.18 -30.10
C VAL A 6 3.37 -48.24 -30.31
N ALA A 7 3.10 -47.03 -30.81
CA ALA A 7 3.87 -45.83 -30.49
C ALA A 7 3.03 -45.10 -29.43
N GLY A 8 3.57 -44.89 -28.23
CA GLY A 8 2.79 -44.32 -27.15
C GLY A 8 3.66 -43.83 -25.99
N LEU A 9 3.65 -42.51 -25.83
CA LEU A 9 3.90 -41.73 -24.61
C LEU A 9 5.34 -41.69 -24.05
N ALA A 10 6.09 -40.69 -24.51
CA ALA A 10 7.09 -39.98 -23.71
C ALA A 10 7.06 -38.47 -24.04
N VAL A 11 5.86 -37.88 -24.06
CA VAL A 11 5.66 -36.42 -24.05
C VAL A 11 4.64 -36.11 -22.96
N ALA A 12 5.11 -36.09 -21.72
CA ALA A 12 4.40 -35.50 -20.60
C ALA A 12 5.46 -34.99 -19.62
N LEU A 13 5.24 -33.78 -19.10
CA LEU A 13 6.11 -33.00 -18.20
C LEU A 13 7.09 -32.03 -18.88
N LEU A 14 6.64 -31.29 -19.89
CA LEU A 14 6.89 -29.86 -19.85
C LEU A 14 5.79 -29.26 -18.96
N PRO A 15 6.10 -28.57 -17.84
CA PRO A 15 5.10 -27.77 -17.19
C PRO A 15 4.68 -26.73 -18.22
N SER A 16 3.46 -26.84 -18.74
CA SER A 16 2.77 -25.69 -19.31
C SER A 16 2.69 -24.68 -18.17
N LEU A 17 3.65 -23.76 -18.12
CA LEU A 17 3.58 -22.53 -17.37
C LEU A 17 2.44 -21.72 -17.98
N GLY A 18 1.20 -22.10 -17.64
CA GLY A 18 0.07 -21.20 -17.68
C GLY A 18 0.33 -20.17 -16.59
N TYR A 19 1.15 -19.18 -16.89
CA TYR A 19 1.05 -17.89 -16.23
C TYR A 19 -0.33 -17.35 -16.61
N GLY A 20 -1.37 -17.74 -15.87
CA GLY A 20 -2.57 -16.92 -15.81
C GLY A 20 -2.08 -15.53 -15.49
N TRP A 21 -2.39 -14.56 -16.34
CA TRP A 21 -1.95 -13.17 -16.18
C TRP A 21 -2.23 -12.76 -14.73
N LEU A 22 -1.16 -12.64 -13.93
CA LEU A 22 -1.31 -12.21 -12.55
C LEU A 22 -1.86 -10.78 -12.58
N SER A 23 -2.81 -10.48 -11.69
CA SER A 23 -3.42 -9.16 -11.69
C SER A 23 -2.37 -8.07 -11.52
N THR A 24 -2.58 -6.99 -12.27
CA THR A 24 -1.79 -5.74 -12.20
C THR A 24 -2.47 -4.71 -11.29
N ASP A 25 -3.60 -5.07 -10.70
CA ASP A 25 -4.37 -4.21 -9.81
C ASP A 25 -3.62 -3.90 -8.50
N THR A 26 -3.84 -2.69 -8.00
CA THR A 26 -3.45 -2.27 -6.65
C THR A 26 -4.74 -2.02 -5.86
N LEU A 27 -5.24 -3.06 -5.20
CA LEU A 27 -6.55 -3.07 -4.54
C LEU A 27 -6.55 -2.48 -3.12
N GLN A 28 -5.37 -2.17 -2.59
CA GLN A 28 -5.17 -1.62 -1.25
C GLN A 28 -3.82 -0.88 -1.17
N ASP A 29 -3.44 -0.38 0.00
CA ASP A 29 -2.09 0.16 0.21
C ASP A 29 -1.05 -0.97 0.05
N ALA A 30 -0.42 -1.08 -1.12
CA ALA A 30 0.48 -2.18 -1.49
C ALA A 30 -0.17 -3.57 -1.38
N ASP A 31 0.38 -4.44 -0.52
CA ASP A 31 0.00 -5.84 -0.33
C ASP A 31 -0.45 -6.12 1.12
N PRO A 32 -1.19 -7.21 1.41
CA PRO A 32 -1.66 -7.49 2.77
C PRO A 32 -0.53 -7.52 3.83
N PRO A 33 0.63 -8.15 3.57
CA PRO A 33 1.79 -8.08 4.47
C PRO A 33 2.42 -6.70 4.69
N GLN A 34 2.06 -5.69 3.90
CA GLN A 34 2.79 -4.43 3.76
C GLN A 34 4.27 -4.61 3.38
N SER A 35 4.62 -5.72 2.72
CA SER A 35 6.00 -6.03 2.31
C SER A 35 6.54 -5.02 1.29
N GLY A 36 5.64 -4.37 0.56
CA GLY A 36 5.96 -3.43 -0.49
C GLY A 36 6.54 -4.10 -1.74
N TYR A 37 6.61 -5.43 -1.82
CA TYR A 37 7.08 -6.13 -3.02
C TYR A 37 5.92 -6.47 -3.94
N LEU A 38 5.91 -5.88 -5.14
CA LEU A 38 4.82 -6.00 -6.11
C LEU A 38 5.36 -6.54 -7.46
N PRO A 39 5.34 -7.87 -7.66
CA PRO A 39 6.06 -8.50 -8.76
C PRO A 39 5.37 -8.40 -10.13
N THR A 40 4.13 -7.89 -10.23
CA THR A 40 3.26 -8.15 -11.40
C THR A 40 2.91 -6.91 -12.22
N HIS A 41 3.49 -5.74 -11.93
CA HIS A 41 3.12 -4.47 -12.57
C HIS A 41 3.87 -4.13 -13.86
N ASN A 42 4.57 -5.10 -14.46
CA ASN A 42 5.21 -4.98 -15.77
C ASN A 42 6.22 -3.81 -15.91
N PHE A 43 7.04 -3.61 -14.87
CA PHE A 43 8.16 -2.66 -14.91
C PHE A 43 9.49 -3.38 -15.07
N ASP A 44 10.28 -2.92 -16.04
CA ASP A 44 11.68 -3.32 -16.26
C ASP A 44 12.59 -2.09 -16.10
N PRO A 45 13.69 -2.16 -15.34
CA PRO A 45 14.69 -1.11 -15.24
C PRO A 45 15.12 -0.51 -16.58
N SER A 46 15.25 -1.32 -17.64
CA SER A 46 15.73 -0.88 -18.96
C SER A 46 14.80 0.12 -19.63
N ASN A 47 13.52 0.13 -19.25
CA ASN A 47 12.47 0.89 -19.91
C ASN A 47 12.10 2.18 -19.17
N LEU A 48 12.63 2.38 -17.95
CA LEU A 48 12.24 3.50 -17.08
C LEU A 48 12.62 4.88 -17.62
N ALA A 49 13.72 5.00 -18.36
CA ALA A 49 14.11 6.25 -19.00
C ALA A 49 13.14 6.71 -20.10
N GLY A 50 12.29 5.80 -20.59
CA GLY A 50 11.25 6.06 -21.58
C GLY A 50 9.87 6.36 -20.98
N LEU A 51 9.73 6.39 -19.65
CA LEU A 51 8.47 6.76 -19.02
C LEU A 51 8.12 8.22 -19.33
N THR A 52 6.87 8.46 -19.71
CA THR A 52 6.35 9.80 -19.95
C THR A 52 5.10 10.04 -19.12
N MET A 53 4.85 11.31 -18.80
CA MET A 53 3.58 11.71 -18.20
C MET A 53 2.48 11.58 -19.24
N ASN A 54 1.52 10.69 -19.00
CA ASN A 54 0.41 10.45 -19.91
C ASN A 54 -0.73 11.45 -19.64
N TRP A 55 -1.16 11.54 -18.39
CA TRP A 55 -2.13 12.54 -17.95
C TRP A 55 -1.85 13.02 -16.52
N SER A 56 -2.45 14.16 -16.17
CA SER A 56 -2.43 14.69 -14.82
C SER A 56 -3.75 15.37 -14.48
N MET A 57 -4.16 15.30 -13.22
CA MET A 57 -5.39 15.91 -12.72
C MET A 57 -5.05 16.82 -11.55
N SER A 58 -5.60 18.05 -11.55
CA SER A 58 -5.41 19.00 -10.45
C SER A 58 -6.75 19.30 -9.77
N TRP A 59 -6.71 19.60 -8.48
CA TRP A 59 -7.89 19.88 -7.67
C TRP A 59 -7.82 21.27 -7.05
N ASN A 60 -8.88 21.65 -6.32
CA ASN A 60 -8.87 22.89 -5.55
C ASN A 60 -7.80 22.82 -4.44
N GLN A 61 -7.35 23.98 -3.96
CA GLN A 61 -6.23 24.07 -3.02
C GLN A 61 -6.47 23.35 -1.68
N ASN A 62 -7.74 23.14 -1.32
CA ASN A 62 -8.14 22.49 -0.07
C ASN A 62 -8.36 20.98 -0.24
N GLU A 63 -8.37 20.47 -1.48
CA GLU A 63 -8.53 19.05 -1.77
C GLU A 63 -7.18 18.33 -1.68
N GLN A 64 -6.89 17.82 -0.48
CA GLN A 64 -5.69 17.05 -0.21
C GLN A 64 -5.95 15.56 -0.14
N HIS A 65 -4.94 14.79 -0.55
CA HIS A 65 -5.01 13.34 -0.60
C HIS A 65 -3.91 12.72 0.26
N HIS A 66 -4.29 12.19 1.42
CA HIS A 66 -3.38 11.37 2.24
C HIS A 66 -3.54 9.89 1.94
N ALA A 67 -4.71 9.49 1.45
CA ALA A 67 -4.95 8.18 0.88
C ALA A 67 -4.16 8.02 -0.42
N LYS A 68 -3.63 6.82 -0.63
CA LYS A 68 -3.02 6.43 -1.90
C LYS A 68 -4.14 6.03 -2.88
N PRO A 69 -3.98 6.26 -4.19
CA PRO A 69 -4.97 5.79 -5.15
C PRO A 69 -5.01 4.26 -5.19
N LEU A 70 -6.12 3.72 -5.68
CA LEU A 70 -6.25 2.30 -6.02
C LEU A 70 -6.29 2.13 -7.54
N VAL A 71 -5.86 0.96 -8.01
CA VAL A 71 -5.96 0.54 -9.41
C VAL A 71 -6.77 -0.74 -9.43
N TRP A 72 -7.84 -0.77 -10.22
CA TRP A 72 -8.76 -1.89 -10.28
C TRP A 72 -9.23 -2.10 -11.70
N THR A 73 -9.22 -3.35 -12.16
CA THR A 73 -9.72 -3.73 -13.47
C THR A 73 -11.14 -4.28 -13.34
N PRO A 74 -12.14 -3.70 -14.02
CA PRO A 74 -13.49 -4.23 -14.01
C PRO A 74 -13.52 -5.69 -14.48
N PRO A 75 -14.27 -6.59 -13.84
CA PRO A 75 -14.46 -7.95 -14.33
C PRO A 75 -14.98 -7.95 -15.77
N GLY A 76 -14.25 -8.60 -16.68
CA GLY A 76 -14.56 -8.60 -18.11
C GLY A 76 -14.32 -7.26 -18.83
N GLY A 77 -13.81 -6.25 -18.13
CA GLY A 77 -13.38 -4.98 -18.70
C GLY A 77 -11.98 -5.06 -19.30
N GLY A 78 -11.71 -4.22 -20.31
CA GLY A 78 -10.42 -4.19 -21.01
C GLY A 78 -9.35 -3.29 -20.38
N ASN A 79 -9.73 -2.34 -19.51
CA ASN A 79 -8.83 -1.30 -19.02
C ASN A 79 -8.89 -1.16 -17.48
N GLU A 80 -7.72 -0.90 -16.88
CA GLU A 80 -7.60 -0.50 -15.48
C GLU A 80 -8.29 0.84 -15.23
N LEU A 81 -9.03 0.93 -14.13
CA LEU A 81 -9.54 2.19 -13.58
C LEU A 81 -8.70 2.62 -12.38
N VAL A 82 -8.64 3.93 -12.15
CA VAL A 82 -7.93 4.52 -11.02
C VAL A 82 -8.95 5.15 -10.08
N ILE A 83 -8.84 4.88 -8.79
CA ILE A 83 -9.77 5.40 -7.80
C ILE A 83 -9.02 6.29 -6.81
N THR A 84 -9.55 7.48 -6.57
CA THR A 84 -9.01 8.41 -5.57
C THR A 84 -10.06 8.77 -4.54
N VAL A 85 -9.60 8.96 -3.32
CA VAL A 85 -10.38 9.56 -2.23
C VAL A 85 -9.61 10.72 -1.62
N SER A 86 -10.31 11.74 -1.13
CA SER A 86 -9.70 12.95 -0.57
C SER A 86 -10.23 13.31 0.80
N ASN A 87 -9.48 14.17 1.48
CA ASN A 87 -9.88 14.78 2.75
C ASN A 87 -11.15 15.64 2.65
N GLN A 88 -11.62 15.95 1.44
CA GLN A 88 -12.91 16.62 1.22
C GLN A 88 -14.11 15.66 1.15
N ASN A 89 -13.91 14.37 1.48
CA ASN A 89 -14.89 13.32 1.29
C ASN A 89 -15.36 13.18 -0.18
N MET A 90 -14.43 13.43 -1.11
CA MET A 90 -14.63 13.24 -2.55
C MET A 90 -14.07 11.89 -2.97
N ILE A 91 -14.82 11.17 -3.79
CA ILE A 91 -14.40 9.93 -4.44
C ILE A 91 -14.46 10.15 -5.95
N ARG A 92 -13.43 9.73 -6.68
CA ARG A 92 -13.43 9.78 -8.15
C ARG A 92 -12.88 8.48 -8.72
N VAL A 93 -13.50 8.01 -9.81
CA VAL A 93 -13.05 6.90 -10.63
C VAL A 93 -12.64 7.47 -11.98
N PHE A 94 -11.41 7.18 -12.40
CA PHE A 94 -10.83 7.63 -13.65
C PHE A 94 -10.62 6.44 -14.58
N ASP A 95 -10.81 6.67 -15.87
CA ASP A 95 -10.26 5.81 -16.89
C ASP A 95 -8.73 5.85 -16.79
N GLY A 96 -8.10 4.70 -16.57
CA GLY A 96 -6.66 4.62 -16.37
C GLY A 96 -5.87 5.03 -17.61
N ILE A 97 -6.39 4.93 -18.82
CA ILE A 97 -5.65 5.29 -20.03
C ILE A 97 -5.70 6.79 -20.29
N THR A 98 -6.87 7.40 -20.15
CA THR A 98 -7.14 8.77 -20.60
C THR A 98 -7.13 9.78 -19.47
N GLY A 99 -7.28 9.34 -18.21
CA GLY A 99 -7.45 10.23 -17.06
C GLY A 99 -8.82 10.90 -17.01
N LYS A 100 -9.77 10.49 -17.86
CA LYS A 100 -11.14 10.99 -17.85
C LYS A 100 -11.84 10.53 -16.57
N VAL A 101 -12.46 11.47 -15.84
CA VAL A 101 -13.35 11.13 -14.73
C VAL A 101 -14.59 10.42 -15.29
N LEU A 102 -14.79 9.17 -14.87
CA LEU A 102 -15.94 8.35 -15.25
C LEU A 102 -17.06 8.46 -14.21
N TYR A 103 -16.68 8.43 -12.93
CA TYR A 103 -17.60 8.55 -11.80
C TYR A 103 -17.01 9.49 -10.76
N SER A 104 -17.88 10.23 -10.08
CA SER A 104 -17.51 11.04 -8.94
C SER A 104 -18.63 11.08 -7.93
N ARG A 105 -18.30 11.08 -6.64
CA ARG A 105 -19.25 11.19 -5.54
C ARG A 105 -18.70 12.08 -4.44
N VAL A 106 -19.54 12.97 -3.94
CA VAL A 106 -19.30 13.76 -2.73
C VAL A 106 -20.13 13.13 -1.61
N LEU A 107 -19.52 12.90 -0.45
CA LEU A 107 -20.27 12.46 0.74
C LEU A 107 -20.62 13.67 1.62
N ASP A 108 -21.05 13.40 2.86
CA ASP A 108 -21.24 14.43 3.87
C ASP A 108 -19.97 15.27 4.08
N ALA A 109 -20.15 16.50 4.54
CA ALA A 109 -19.05 17.43 4.72
C ALA A 109 -17.97 16.88 5.67
N PRO A 110 -16.68 17.09 5.36
CA PRO A 110 -15.58 16.58 6.17
C PRO A 110 -15.46 17.32 7.50
N PHE A 111 -14.75 16.71 8.44
CA PHE A 111 -14.45 17.30 9.74
C PHE A 111 -13.44 18.45 9.59
N SER A 112 -13.62 19.55 10.33
CA SER A 112 -12.71 20.69 10.29
C SER A 112 -11.43 20.41 11.08
N SER A 113 -10.27 20.69 10.48
CA SER A 113 -8.98 20.64 11.20
C SER A 113 -8.91 21.60 12.39
N THR A 114 -9.69 22.68 12.39
CA THR A 114 -9.81 23.61 13.53
C THR A 114 -10.35 22.90 14.77
N ASP A 115 -11.36 22.04 14.62
CA ASP A 115 -11.93 21.28 15.76
C ASP A 115 -11.01 20.15 16.23
N ALA A 116 -9.99 19.78 15.44
CA ALA A 116 -8.94 18.84 15.83
C ALA A 116 -7.76 19.53 16.53
N GLU A 117 -7.69 20.87 16.50
CA GLU A 117 -6.57 21.68 17.03
C GLU A 117 -5.19 21.24 16.49
N CYS A 118 -5.15 20.62 15.31
CA CYS A 118 -3.97 19.95 14.76
C CYS A 118 -3.77 20.30 13.29
N GLY A 119 -2.63 20.92 12.97
CA GLY A 119 -2.27 21.33 11.61
C GLY A 119 -1.66 20.21 10.75
N ASP A 120 -1.52 18.99 11.28
CA ASP A 120 -0.88 17.88 10.56
C ASP A 120 -1.69 17.48 9.32
N ILE A 121 -3.02 17.53 9.40
CA ILE A 121 -3.92 17.43 8.24
C ILE A 121 -4.66 18.77 8.12
N PRO A 122 -4.24 19.66 7.22
CA PRO A 122 -4.77 21.02 7.17
C PRO A 122 -6.15 21.07 6.52
N ASN A 123 -6.90 22.12 6.89
CA ASN A 123 -8.24 22.47 6.39
C ASN A 123 -9.32 21.45 6.79
N MET A 124 -9.30 20.27 6.18
CA MET A 124 -10.37 19.28 6.24
C MET A 124 -9.80 17.88 6.51
N ILE A 125 -10.54 17.09 7.29
CA ILE A 125 -10.23 15.71 7.66
C ILE A 125 -11.43 14.87 7.26
N GLY A 126 -11.29 14.18 6.13
CA GLY A 126 -12.33 13.36 5.52
C GLY A 126 -11.85 11.92 5.33
N ILE A 127 -11.99 11.39 4.11
CA ILE A 127 -11.41 10.10 3.73
C ILE A 127 -9.88 10.26 3.66
N THR A 128 -9.23 9.96 4.79
CA THR A 128 -7.79 10.13 4.98
C THR A 128 -7.03 8.83 4.69
N ALA A 129 -7.61 7.70 5.08
CA ALA A 129 -7.05 6.36 4.90
C ALA A 129 -7.22 5.86 3.46
N THR A 130 -6.23 5.10 2.99
CA THR A 130 -6.32 4.34 1.73
C THR A 130 -7.45 3.30 1.84
N PRO A 131 -8.43 3.29 0.91
CA PRO A 131 -9.47 2.25 0.86
C PRO A 131 -8.91 0.85 0.58
N VAL A 132 -9.78 -0.15 0.70
CA VAL A 132 -9.50 -1.54 0.30
C VAL A 132 -10.61 -2.05 -0.61
N ILE A 133 -10.26 -2.75 -1.68
CA ILE A 133 -11.22 -3.42 -2.58
C ILE A 133 -11.18 -4.91 -2.30
N ASP A 134 -12.34 -5.52 -2.09
CA ASP A 134 -12.47 -6.98 -2.05
C ASP A 134 -12.52 -7.51 -3.49
N PRO A 135 -11.49 -8.23 -3.96
CA PRO A 135 -11.40 -8.70 -5.34
C PRO A 135 -12.52 -9.68 -5.71
N ASN A 136 -13.13 -10.36 -4.74
CA ASN A 136 -14.16 -11.36 -5.02
C ASN A 136 -15.54 -10.72 -5.26
N THR A 137 -15.77 -9.55 -4.67
CA THR A 137 -17.09 -8.88 -4.71
C THR A 137 -17.06 -7.57 -5.47
N ASN A 138 -15.87 -7.02 -5.76
CA ASN A 138 -15.67 -5.68 -6.34
C ASN A 138 -16.31 -4.57 -5.50
N ILE A 139 -16.37 -4.80 -4.18
CA ILE A 139 -16.83 -3.82 -3.20
C ILE A 139 -15.61 -3.10 -2.65
N MET A 140 -15.65 -1.77 -2.68
CA MET A 140 -14.66 -0.94 -2.03
C MET A 140 -15.14 -0.54 -0.64
N TYR A 141 -14.29 -0.74 0.36
CA TYR A 141 -14.51 -0.36 1.75
C TYR A 141 -13.57 0.78 2.15
N PHE A 142 -14.12 1.79 2.83
CA PHE A 142 -13.36 2.94 3.31
C PHE A 142 -14.06 3.62 4.49
N THR A 143 -13.34 4.51 5.18
CA THR A 143 -13.91 5.34 6.25
C THR A 143 -13.99 6.80 5.81
N SER A 144 -15.00 7.53 6.26
CA SER A 144 -15.03 8.99 6.17
C SER A 144 -15.24 9.59 7.56
N LYS A 145 -14.56 10.71 7.81
CA LYS A 145 -14.77 11.55 8.99
C LYS A 145 -15.62 12.76 8.59
N GLY A 146 -16.57 13.11 9.44
CA GLY A 146 -17.45 14.27 9.25
C GLY A 146 -18.15 14.63 10.55
N TYR A 147 -19.22 15.41 10.45
CA TYR A 147 -20.08 15.75 11.60
C TYR A 147 -21.35 14.90 11.61
N LYS A 148 -21.91 14.66 12.80
CA LYS A 148 -23.12 13.82 13.01
C LYS A 148 -24.33 14.26 12.18
N ASN A 149 -24.46 15.54 11.86
CA ASN A 149 -25.55 16.10 11.05
C ASN A 149 -25.22 16.18 9.55
N GLY A 150 -24.02 15.77 9.13
CA GLY A 150 -23.54 15.80 7.75
C GLY A 150 -23.21 17.21 7.21
N LEU A 151 -23.32 18.26 8.03
CA LEU A 151 -23.08 19.64 7.62
C LEU A 151 -21.61 20.04 7.78
N ALA A 152 -21.19 21.10 7.07
CA ALA A 152 -19.84 21.63 7.18
C ALA A 152 -19.56 22.22 8.58
N GLY A 153 -18.31 22.15 9.02
CA GLY A 153 -17.87 22.71 10.30
C GLY A 153 -17.15 24.07 10.19
N PRO A 154 -16.52 24.52 11.29
CA PRO A 154 -16.40 23.83 12.57
C PRO A 154 -17.74 23.68 13.32
N GLN A 155 -17.92 22.58 14.04
CA GLN A 155 -19.09 22.33 14.90
C GLN A 155 -18.70 21.79 16.30
N GLY A 156 -17.41 21.77 16.61
CA GLY A 156 -16.85 21.25 17.85
C GLY A 156 -16.46 19.78 17.77
N LEU A 157 -15.48 19.42 18.59
CA LEU A 157 -14.86 18.09 18.67
C LEU A 157 -15.88 16.95 18.79
N LEU A 158 -16.82 17.05 19.75
CA LEU A 158 -17.79 16.00 20.06
C LEU A 158 -18.89 15.78 19.00
N ALA A 159 -19.01 16.71 18.05
CA ALA A 159 -19.89 16.55 16.89
C ALA A 159 -19.25 15.65 15.81
N GLY A 160 -17.96 15.35 15.90
CA GLY A 160 -17.25 14.47 14.98
C GLY A 160 -17.74 13.01 15.02
N GLN A 161 -17.76 12.37 13.86
CA GLN A 161 -18.18 10.98 13.67
C GLN A 161 -17.39 10.31 12.54
N TYR A 162 -17.25 8.98 12.63
CA TYR A 162 -16.78 8.14 11.55
C TYR A 162 -17.91 7.30 10.97
N LYS A 163 -17.95 7.24 9.64
CA LYS A 163 -18.79 6.33 8.86
C LYS A 163 -17.89 5.38 8.10
N VAL A 164 -18.27 4.11 8.04
CA VAL A 164 -17.64 3.10 7.17
C VAL A 164 -18.59 2.87 6.01
N TYR A 165 -18.04 2.89 4.80
CA TYR A 165 -18.78 2.70 3.57
C TYR A 165 -18.40 1.37 2.94
N ALA A 166 -19.36 0.77 2.26
CA ALA A 166 -19.17 -0.29 1.29
C ALA A 166 -19.87 0.16 0.00
N VAL A 167 -19.13 0.27 -1.10
CA VAL A 167 -19.67 0.74 -2.38
C VAL A 167 -19.34 -0.21 -3.52
N THR A 168 -20.26 -0.35 -4.48
CA THR A 168 -20.01 -1.10 -5.72
C THR A 168 -19.09 -0.32 -6.65
N LEU A 169 -18.16 -1.01 -7.31
CA LEU A 169 -17.36 -0.44 -8.39
C LEU A 169 -17.94 -0.79 -9.77
N PRO A 170 -17.86 0.13 -10.76
CA PRO A 170 -17.31 1.49 -10.67
C PRO A 170 -18.33 2.56 -10.21
N SER A 171 -19.61 2.21 -10.02
CA SER A 171 -20.71 3.19 -9.85
C SER A 171 -20.67 4.01 -8.56
N LEU A 172 -19.90 3.57 -7.55
CA LEU A 172 -19.84 4.17 -6.21
C LEU A 172 -21.19 4.17 -5.45
N THR A 173 -22.09 3.26 -5.83
CA THR A 173 -23.39 3.09 -5.16
C THR A 173 -23.18 2.38 -3.83
N ASP A 174 -23.84 2.84 -2.76
CA ASP A 174 -23.79 2.14 -1.48
C ASP A 174 -24.39 0.73 -1.61
N ILE A 175 -23.70 -0.24 -1.00
CA ILE A 175 -24.29 -1.55 -0.74
C ILE A 175 -25.50 -1.34 0.20
N PRO A 176 -26.67 -1.95 -0.05
CA PRO A 176 -27.82 -1.79 0.83
C PRO A 176 -27.46 -2.02 2.31
N GLY A 177 -27.91 -1.11 3.18
CA GLY A 177 -27.61 -1.09 4.61
C GLY A 177 -26.28 -0.44 5.01
N TRP A 178 -25.55 0.15 4.06
CA TRP A 178 -24.40 1.03 4.29
C TRP A 178 -24.76 2.50 4.00
N PRO A 179 -24.01 3.48 4.53
CA PRO A 179 -22.85 3.36 5.43
C PRO A 179 -23.22 2.91 6.85
N TYR A 180 -22.25 2.27 7.52
CA TYR A 180 -22.31 1.97 8.94
C TYR A 180 -21.69 3.11 9.75
N VAL A 181 -22.41 3.64 10.74
CA VAL A 181 -21.89 4.63 11.68
C VAL A 181 -21.19 3.89 12.82
N ILE A 182 -19.91 4.20 13.08
CA ILE A 182 -19.21 3.65 14.25
C ILE A 182 -19.80 4.32 15.50
N PRO A 183 -20.39 3.55 16.44
CA PRO A 183 -21.03 4.12 17.61
C PRO A 183 -20.00 4.60 18.64
N ASN A 184 -20.39 5.60 19.44
CA ASN A 184 -19.58 6.03 20.57
C ASN A 184 -19.77 5.04 21.74
N VAL A 185 -18.99 3.97 21.76
CA VAL A 185 -19.04 2.91 22.78
C VAL A 185 -17.66 2.64 23.37
N GLY A 186 -17.63 2.01 24.55
CA GLY A 186 -16.43 1.51 25.20
C GLY A 186 -15.80 0.33 24.44
N ALA A 187 -14.49 0.17 24.56
CA ALA A 187 -13.75 -0.97 24.05
C ALA A 187 -14.07 -2.24 24.87
N ASP A 188 -13.93 -3.41 24.25
CA ASP A 188 -14.29 -4.69 24.87
C ASP A 188 -13.36 -5.05 26.03
N ASN A 189 -12.09 -4.63 25.98
CA ASN A 189 -11.10 -4.89 27.02
C ASN A 189 -11.11 -3.85 28.15
N ASP A 190 -11.69 -2.66 27.92
CA ASP A 190 -11.87 -1.64 28.93
C ASP A 190 -13.01 -0.69 28.52
N PRO A 191 -14.23 -0.86 29.06
CA PRO A 191 -15.37 0.00 28.72
C PRO A 191 -15.20 1.47 29.10
N ALA A 192 -14.23 1.81 29.95
CA ALA A 192 -13.90 3.20 30.26
C ALA A 192 -13.09 3.86 29.13
N ARG A 193 -12.52 3.08 28.21
CA ARG A 193 -11.85 3.56 27.00
C ARG A 193 -12.83 3.53 25.85
N TYR A 194 -13.34 4.68 25.46
CA TYR A 194 -14.46 4.75 24.52
C TYR A 194 -14.10 5.46 23.22
N PHE A 195 -14.77 5.05 22.14
CA PHE A 195 -14.64 5.67 20.83
C PHE A 195 -15.35 7.04 20.81
N LEU A 196 -14.59 8.10 20.57
CA LEU A 196 -15.14 9.42 20.22
C LEU A 196 -14.58 9.86 18.87
N GLY A 197 -15.41 9.81 17.83
CA GLY A 197 -14.99 10.09 16.45
C GLY A 197 -14.26 11.43 16.27
N GLY A 198 -14.60 12.45 17.07
CA GLY A 198 -13.90 13.73 17.12
C GLY A 198 -12.42 13.62 17.52
N THR A 199 -12.13 12.89 18.59
CA THR A 199 -10.81 12.79 19.24
C THR A 199 -9.82 11.88 18.49
N VAL A 200 -10.34 10.92 17.73
CA VAL A 200 -9.49 9.93 17.02
C VAL A 200 -9.32 10.26 15.54
N LEU A 201 -8.25 9.72 14.96
CA LEU A 201 -7.91 9.80 13.55
C LEU A 201 -7.66 8.41 12.97
N GLN A 202 -8.47 8.04 11.98
CA GLN A 202 -8.28 6.85 11.14
C GLN A 202 -7.37 7.23 9.96
N ARG A 203 -6.05 7.16 10.19
CA ARG A 203 -5.01 7.48 9.19
C ARG A 203 -4.50 6.23 8.47
N THR A 204 -4.47 5.09 9.16
CA THR A 204 -3.95 3.84 8.62
C THR A 204 -4.77 3.38 7.42
N GLY A 205 -4.16 2.77 6.41
CA GLY A 205 -4.94 2.13 5.35
C GLY A 205 -5.96 1.13 5.90
N VAL A 206 -7.12 1.04 5.27
CA VAL A 206 -8.15 0.05 5.60
C VAL A 206 -7.64 -1.33 5.17
N VAL A 207 -7.83 -2.34 6.01
CA VAL A 207 -7.49 -3.72 5.66
C VAL A 207 -8.69 -4.64 5.81
N GLN A 208 -8.60 -5.79 5.16
CA GLN A 208 -9.61 -6.84 5.24
C GLN A 208 -8.96 -8.20 5.52
N THR A 209 -9.65 -9.04 6.27
CA THR A 209 -9.30 -10.46 6.43
C THR A 209 -10.57 -11.24 6.75
N GLY A 210 -10.78 -12.37 6.09
CA GLY A 210 -12.06 -13.09 6.15
C GLY A 210 -13.26 -12.16 5.87
N ASN A 211 -14.27 -12.24 6.73
CA ASN A 211 -15.48 -11.41 6.67
C ASN A 211 -15.35 -10.06 7.39
N SER A 212 -14.13 -9.60 7.70
CA SER A 212 -13.91 -8.41 8.53
C SER A 212 -13.11 -7.33 7.81
N ILE A 213 -13.51 -6.08 8.09
CA ILE A 213 -12.76 -4.86 7.84
C ILE A 213 -12.08 -4.50 9.16
N VAL A 214 -10.77 -4.28 9.16
CA VAL A 214 -10.02 -3.93 10.37
C VAL A 214 -9.39 -2.55 10.22
N LEU A 215 -9.53 -1.74 11.26
CA LEU A 215 -9.17 -0.33 11.28
C LEU A 215 -8.28 -0.03 12.49
N GLY A 216 -7.20 0.73 12.27
CA GLY A 216 -6.41 1.34 13.35
C GLY A 216 -6.77 2.82 13.53
N PHE A 217 -6.86 3.25 14.78
CA PHE A 217 -7.09 4.64 15.16
C PHE A 217 -5.97 5.16 16.07
N GLY A 218 -5.54 6.39 15.81
CA GLY A 218 -4.69 7.19 16.71
C GLY A 218 -5.35 8.51 17.06
N GLY A 219 -4.56 9.49 17.53
CA GLY A 219 -5.03 10.84 17.88
C GLY A 219 -4.74 11.90 16.82
N HIS A 220 -5.13 13.14 17.11
CA HIS A 220 -4.78 14.34 16.32
C HIS A 220 -3.62 15.08 16.98
N CYS A 221 -2.38 14.87 16.56
CA CYS A 221 -1.21 15.53 17.16
C CYS A 221 -1.09 15.31 18.68
N ASP A 222 -1.56 14.18 19.18
CA ASP A 222 -1.73 13.90 20.61
C ASP A 222 -2.67 14.84 21.38
N ASN A 223 -3.44 15.65 20.66
CA ASN A 223 -4.50 16.44 21.26
C ASN A 223 -5.59 15.52 21.79
N PHE A 224 -6.13 15.96 22.91
CA PHE A 224 -7.27 15.38 23.60
C PHE A 224 -7.01 14.06 24.31
N ASN A 225 -7.96 13.71 25.16
CA ASN A 225 -8.06 12.43 25.81
C ASN A 225 -8.58 11.38 24.81
N TYR A 226 -7.66 10.86 24.00
CA TYR A 226 -7.92 9.76 23.08
C TYR A 226 -7.21 8.49 23.57
N THR A 227 -7.58 7.33 23.04
CA THR A 227 -6.79 6.09 23.19
C THR A 227 -6.72 5.41 21.83
N GLY A 228 -5.58 4.82 21.49
CA GLY A 228 -5.44 4.03 20.27
C GLY A 228 -6.40 2.86 20.28
N LEU A 229 -7.09 2.63 19.17
CA LEU A 229 -8.12 1.58 19.05
C LEU A 229 -7.85 0.75 17.80
N VAL A 230 -7.91 -0.58 17.94
CA VAL A 230 -8.09 -1.48 16.81
C VAL A 230 -9.55 -1.94 16.76
N VAL A 231 -10.19 -1.76 15.62
CA VAL A 231 -11.62 -1.92 15.42
C VAL A 231 -11.87 -2.92 14.30
N SER A 232 -12.75 -3.88 14.53
CA SER A 232 -13.22 -4.87 13.54
C SER A 232 -14.68 -4.64 13.23
N ILE A 233 -15.02 -4.60 11.94
CA ILE A 233 -16.38 -4.39 11.43
C ILE A 233 -16.68 -5.52 10.45
N SER A 234 -17.85 -6.12 10.57
CA SER A 234 -18.31 -7.15 9.64
C SER A 234 -18.61 -6.56 8.26
N LYS A 235 -18.20 -7.25 7.20
CA LYS A 235 -18.63 -6.96 5.82
C LYS A 235 -20.11 -7.33 5.60
N THR A 236 -20.68 -8.17 6.46
CA THR A 236 -22.10 -8.54 6.38
C THR A 236 -22.98 -7.35 6.77
N THR A 237 -23.81 -6.91 5.83
CA THR A 237 -24.81 -5.86 6.03
C THR A 237 -25.63 -6.10 7.29
N GLY A 238 -25.79 -5.05 8.11
CA GLY A 238 -26.60 -5.07 9.33
C GLY A 238 -25.90 -5.59 10.59
N VAL A 239 -24.69 -6.15 10.48
CA VAL A 239 -23.93 -6.63 11.65
C VAL A 239 -23.12 -5.49 12.30
N GLY A 240 -22.34 -4.74 11.52
CA GLY A 240 -21.58 -3.59 12.03
C GLY A 240 -20.35 -3.97 12.86
N LEU A 241 -20.12 -3.27 13.97
CA LEU A 241 -18.98 -3.48 14.88
C LEU A 241 -18.98 -4.88 15.49
N THR A 242 -17.86 -5.60 15.36
CA THR A 242 -17.68 -6.95 15.90
C THR A 242 -16.54 -7.09 16.91
N GLY A 243 -15.70 -6.06 17.03
CA GLY A 243 -14.71 -5.96 18.10
C GLY A 243 -14.06 -4.59 18.14
N MET A 244 -13.72 -4.15 19.35
CA MET A 244 -13.00 -2.91 19.60
C MET A 244 -12.04 -3.11 20.77
N GLN A 245 -10.75 -2.95 20.55
CA GLN A 245 -9.73 -3.12 21.58
C GLN A 245 -8.96 -1.81 21.76
N ALA A 246 -8.89 -1.34 23.00
CA ALA A 246 -8.05 -0.23 23.39
C ALA A 246 -6.60 -0.70 23.58
N THR A 247 -5.67 0.09 23.08
CA THR A 247 -4.22 -0.14 23.24
C THR A 247 -3.73 0.13 24.65
N ILE A 248 -4.42 0.99 25.39
CA ILE A 248 -4.19 1.30 26.80
C ILE A 248 -5.48 0.99 27.57
N ALA A 249 -5.42 0.02 28.47
CA ALA A 249 -6.53 -0.49 29.25
C ALA A 249 -6.08 -0.81 30.69
N ALA A 250 -7.03 -0.93 31.61
CA ALA A 250 -6.73 -1.47 32.94
C ALA A 250 -6.32 -2.96 32.86
N PRO A 251 -5.42 -3.44 33.74
CA PRO A 251 -4.63 -2.69 34.72
C PRO A 251 -3.45 -1.93 34.09
N GLY A 252 -2.85 -0.99 34.84
CA GLY A 252 -1.62 -0.28 34.44
C GLY A 252 -1.85 1.04 33.71
N ALA A 253 -3.03 1.23 33.11
CA ALA A 253 -3.40 2.49 32.51
C ALA A 253 -3.76 3.57 33.56
N PRO A 254 -3.42 4.87 33.33
CA PRO A 254 -3.91 5.96 34.17
C PRO A 254 -5.45 6.03 34.16
N PRO A 255 -6.13 6.52 35.20
CA PRO A 255 -7.58 6.72 35.17
C PRO A 255 -8.01 7.51 33.93
N GLN A 256 -9.10 7.09 33.28
CA GLN A 256 -9.67 7.84 32.16
C GLN A 256 -10.18 9.20 32.66
N ALA A 257 -9.57 10.29 32.21
CA ALA A 257 -10.06 11.63 32.53
C ALA A 257 -11.42 11.90 31.85
N LEU A 258 -12.25 12.74 32.47
CA LEU A 258 -13.53 13.16 31.88
C LEU A 258 -13.40 14.44 31.04
N ASP A 259 -12.38 15.26 31.36
CA ASP A 259 -12.00 16.37 30.50
C ASP A 259 -11.33 15.82 29.24
N LEU A 260 -11.90 16.19 28.09
CA LEU A 260 -11.37 15.76 26.80
C LEU A 260 -10.10 16.50 26.43
N HIS A 261 -9.74 17.60 27.07
CA HIS A 261 -8.47 18.29 26.83
C HIS A 261 -7.35 17.80 27.76
N ASP A 262 -7.66 16.92 28.70
CA ASP A 262 -6.66 16.25 29.53
C ASP A 262 -5.96 15.14 28.73
N GLN A 263 -4.76 15.47 28.25
CA GLN A 263 -3.93 14.56 27.48
C GLN A 263 -3.21 13.52 28.35
N SER A 264 -3.36 13.54 29.68
CA SER A 264 -2.63 12.66 30.59
C SER A 264 -3.17 11.23 30.68
N SER A 265 -4.36 10.96 30.12
CA SER A 265 -4.95 9.62 30.09
C SER A 265 -5.09 9.07 28.67
N GLY A 266 -4.64 7.83 28.43
CA GLY A 266 -4.82 7.15 27.15
C GLY A 266 -3.60 7.22 26.23
N MET A 267 -3.76 7.70 25.00
CA MET A 267 -2.78 7.69 23.90
C MET A 267 -2.46 6.30 23.32
N SER A 268 -1.18 5.98 23.04
CA SER A 268 -0.72 4.81 22.27
C SER A 268 -1.42 4.65 20.92
N GLY A 269 -1.57 5.77 20.20
CA GLY A 269 -2.26 5.80 18.92
C GLY A 269 -1.65 4.87 17.86
N ILE A 270 -2.51 4.28 17.02
CA ILE A 270 -2.10 3.49 15.86
C ILE A 270 -2.16 4.42 14.63
N TRP A 271 -1.03 5.04 14.26
CA TRP A 271 -1.00 6.05 13.19
C TRP A 271 -0.14 5.68 11.97
N GLN A 272 0.94 4.93 12.19
CA GLN A 272 1.77 4.23 11.19
C GLN A 272 2.14 5.05 9.94
N SER A 273 2.30 6.37 10.03
CA SER A 273 2.48 7.26 8.86
C SER A 273 1.55 6.98 7.68
N GLY A 274 0.31 6.55 7.96
CA GLY A 274 -0.68 6.20 6.95
C GLY A 274 -0.44 4.92 6.17
N THR A 275 0.43 4.01 6.64
CA THR A 275 0.42 2.63 6.14
C THR A 275 -0.83 1.89 6.63
N ALA A 276 -1.24 0.85 5.91
CA ALA A 276 -2.17 -0.13 6.45
C ALA A 276 -1.54 -0.95 7.60
N LEU A 277 -2.38 -1.63 8.40
CA LEU A 277 -1.93 -2.70 9.29
C LEU A 277 -1.38 -3.85 8.43
N ALA A 278 -0.36 -4.56 8.88
CA ALA A 278 0.09 -5.74 8.15
C ALA A 278 -0.84 -6.92 8.46
N VAL A 279 -1.23 -7.65 7.42
CA VAL A 279 -2.12 -8.81 7.49
C VAL A 279 -1.33 -10.05 7.10
N ASP A 280 -1.24 -11.01 8.01
CA ASP A 280 -0.87 -12.38 7.71
C ASP A 280 -2.15 -13.15 7.35
N ALA A 281 -2.51 -13.12 6.07
CA ALA A 281 -3.75 -13.70 5.56
C ALA A 281 -3.81 -15.23 5.76
N ALA A 282 -2.67 -15.91 5.84
CA ALA A 282 -2.64 -17.36 6.05
C ALA A 282 -3.12 -17.76 7.46
N THR A 283 -2.99 -16.85 8.43
CA THR A 283 -3.36 -17.10 9.83
C THR A 283 -4.44 -16.15 10.36
N ASN A 284 -4.99 -15.28 9.50
CA ASN A 284 -5.93 -14.22 9.87
C ASN A 284 -5.43 -13.36 11.04
N ARG A 285 -4.12 -13.03 11.04
CA ARG A 285 -3.53 -12.13 12.04
C ARG A 285 -3.30 -10.75 11.45
N VAL A 286 -3.54 -9.72 12.25
CA VAL A 286 -3.16 -8.34 11.96
C VAL A 286 -2.05 -7.91 12.90
N PHE A 287 -1.13 -7.09 12.39
CA PHE A 287 0.01 -6.57 13.12
C PHE A 287 0.05 -5.05 13.00
N PHE A 288 0.37 -4.40 14.12
CA PHE A 288 0.44 -2.95 14.18
C PHE A 288 1.38 -2.47 15.27
N ALA A 289 1.85 -1.23 15.12
CA ALA A 289 2.64 -0.54 16.12
C ALA A 289 1.82 0.52 16.85
N THR A 290 2.15 0.76 18.12
CA THR A 290 1.56 1.82 18.96
C THR A 290 2.57 2.93 19.26
N GLY A 291 2.05 4.14 19.46
CA GLY A 291 2.83 5.33 19.78
C GLY A 291 3.11 5.49 21.27
N ASN A 292 3.47 6.72 21.63
CA ASN A 292 3.67 7.20 22.98
C ASN A 292 2.41 7.16 23.83
N THR A 293 2.63 7.08 25.14
CA THR A 293 1.58 7.28 26.14
C THR A 293 2.11 8.00 27.37
N HIS A 294 1.18 8.33 28.27
CA HIS A 294 1.45 8.81 29.61
C HIS A 294 1.03 7.75 30.62
N GLY A 295 1.84 7.55 31.65
CA GLY A 295 1.58 6.57 32.70
C GLY A 295 2.78 5.69 32.95
N ALA A 296 2.63 4.82 33.95
CA ALA A 296 3.64 3.82 34.25
C ALA A 296 3.54 2.63 33.29
N GLY A 297 2.32 2.22 32.94
CA GLY A 297 2.09 0.96 32.26
C GLY A 297 2.28 -0.24 33.17
N VAL A 298 1.94 -1.41 32.65
CA VAL A 298 2.15 -2.70 33.35
C VAL A 298 3.64 -2.98 33.55
N ASN A 299 4.48 -2.64 32.57
CA ASN A 299 5.88 -3.06 32.54
C ASN A 299 6.86 -2.09 33.24
N LYS A 300 6.37 -1.01 33.86
CA LYS A 300 7.21 0.01 34.54
C LYS A 300 8.18 -0.57 35.56
N ALA A 301 7.71 -1.58 36.28
CA ALA A 301 8.47 -2.23 37.34
C ALA A 301 9.73 -2.94 36.78
N GLY A 302 9.82 -3.11 35.46
CA GLY A 302 10.99 -3.69 34.81
C GLY A 302 11.02 -5.22 34.84
N THR A 303 9.93 -5.87 35.27
CA THR A 303 9.81 -7.33 35.33
C THR A 303 9.68 -7.90 33.91
N PRO A 304 10.53 -8.86 33.50
CA PRO A 304 10.38 -9.53 32.22
C PRO A 304 9.00 -10.17 32.05
N MET A 305 8.42 -10.05 30.86
CA MET A 305 7.08 -10.55 30.55
C MET A 305 7.03 -11.14 29.15
N SER A 306 6.41 -12.31 29.01
CA SER A 306 6.25 -12.98 27.73
C SER A 306 5.23 -12.26 26.84
N GLY A 307 5.54 -12.14 25.55
CA GLY A 307 4.59 -11.65 24.55
C GLY A 307 3.34 -12.54 24.41
N LYS A 308 3.44 -13.81 24.83
CA LYS A 308 2.33 -14.78 24.82
C LYS A 308 1.34 -14.60 25.98
N THR A 309 1.60 -13.66 26.89
CA THR A 309 0.64 -13.27 27.92
C THR A 309 -0.05 -11.96 27.53
N TYR A 310 -1.31 -11.78 27.93
CA TYR A 310 -2.03 -10.54 27.65
C TYR A 310 -1.34 -9.34 28.29
N LEU A 311 -1.22 -8.24 27.54
CA LEU A 311 -0.71 -6.95 28.00
C LEU A 311 -1.77 -5.89 27.74
N SER A 312 -2.21 -5.21 28.80
CA SER A 312 -3.25 -4.18 28.76
C SER A 312 -2.73 -2.80 28.35
N THR A 313 -1.43 -2.55 28.44
CA THR A 313 -0.80 -1.26 28.09
C THR A 313 0.25 -1.48 27.00
N LEU A 314 -0.16 -1.37 25.74
CA LEU A 314 0.70 -1.51 24.56
C LEU A 314 1.40 -0.16 24.28
N GLU A 315 2.47 0.15 25.00
CA GLU A 315 3.19 1.41 24.92
C GLU A 315 4.42 1.26 24.03
N GLN A 316 4.55 2.00 22.91
CA GLN A 316 5.70 1.81 22.01
C GLN A 316 5.92 0.33 21.65
N ALA A 317 4.84 -0.35 21.27
CA ALA A 317 4.81 -1.80 21.12
C ALA A 317 4.50 -2.18 19.67
N VAL A 318 4.96 -3.37 19.27
CA VAL A 318 4.41 -4.10 18.11
C VAL A 318 3.48 -5.17 18.65
N ALA A 319 2.22 -5.16 18.24
CA ALA A 319 1.23 -6.13 18.67
C ALA A 319 0.71 -6.95 17.49
N SER A 320 0.31 -8.20 17.78
CA SER A 320 -0.42 -9.06 16.85
C SER A 320 -1.76 -9.48 17.44
N TYR A 321 -2.81 -9.40 16.64
CA TYR A 321 -4.15 -9.83 17.00
C TYR A 321 -4.65 -10.83 15.97
N SER A 322 -5.24 -11.94 16.41
CA SER A 322 -6.06 -12.77 15.54
C SER A 322 -7.40 -12.10 15.30
N VAL A 323 -7.89 -12.20 14.08
CA VAL A 323 -9.24 -11.81 13.68
C VAL A 323 -10.00 -13.09 13.38
N ASP A 324 -11.01 -13.41 14.18
CA ASP A 324 -11.84 -14.58 13.90
C ASP A 324 -12.50 -14.42 12.53
N PRO A 325 -12.29 -15.35 11.57
CA PRO A 325 -12.70 -15.13 10.17
C PRO A 325 -14.22 -15.09 9.99
N SER A 326 -14.99 -15.61 10.95
CA SER A 326 -16.45 -15.71 10.89
C SER A 326 -17.14 -14.58 11.65
N THR A 327 -16.70 -14.31 12.88
CA THR A 327 -17.30 -13.35 13.80
C THR A 327 -16.61 -11.99 13.75
N GLY A 328 -15.35 -11.93 13.30
CA GLY A 328 -14.53 -10.74 13.34
C GLY A 328 -14.00 -10.37 14.72
N LYS A 329 -14.17 -11.23 15.72
CA LYS A 329 -13.68 -10.99 17.08
C LYS A 329 -12.16 -10.84 17.07
N LEU A 330 -11.68 -9.81 17.77
CA LEU A 330 -10.26 -9.53 17.96
C LEU A 330 -9.74 -10.23 19.22
N THR A 331 -8.58 -10.90 19.14
CA THR A 331 -7.89 -11.47 20.31
C THR A 331 -6.40 -11.21 20.21
N GLN A 332 -5.80 -10.61 21.25
CA GLN A 332 -4.35 -10.38 21.31
C GLN A 332 -3.61 -11.72 21.37
N GLN A 333 -2.68 -11.92 20.45
CA GLN A 333 -1.93 -13.18 20.31
C GLN A 333 -0.48 -13.06 20.78
N ASP A 334 0.12 -11.90 20.51
CA ASP A 334 1.52 -11.67 20.82
C ASP A 334 1.83 -10.18 20.82
N TRP A 335 2.93 -9.79 21.45
CA TRP A 335 3.43 -8.42 21.43
C TRP A 335 4.92 -8.36 21.78
N TRP A 336 5.54 -7.25 21.39
CA TRP A 336 6.85 -6.83 21.86
C TRP A 336 6.78 -5.36 22.26
N GLU A 337 7.38 -5.04 23.39
CA GLU A 337 7.54 -3.68 23.88
C GLU A 337 9.04 -3.40 24.02
N ALA A 338 9.50 -2.28 23.44
CA ALA A 338 10.91 -1.93 23.51
C ALA A 338 11.36 -1.77 24.96
N VAL A 339 12.54 -2.28 25.32
CA VAL A 339 13.07 -2.13 26.69
C VAL A 339 13.20 -0.67 27.15
N ASP A 340 13.34 0.25 26.20
CA ASP A 340 13.46 1.69 26.42
C ASP A 340 12.13 2.44 26.22
N TYR A 341 10.97 1.75 26.15
CA TYR A 341 9.67 2.35 25.80
C TYR A 341 9.36 3.61 26.60
N ASP A 342 9.67 3.63 27.90
CA ASP A 342 9.41 4.76 28.79
C ASP A 342 10.24 6.00 28.44
N THR A 343 11.49 5.80 28.00
CA THR A 343 12.32 6.89 27.45
C THR A 343 11.74 7.37 26.12
N TYR A 344 11.21 6.45 25.30
CA TYR A 344 10.60 6.81 24.03
C TYR A 344 9.28 7.58 24.22
N ASN A 345 8.48 7.23 25.22
CA ASN A 345 7.29 7.98 25.65
C ASN A 345 7.65 9.41 26.03
N GLY A 346 8.63 9.59 26.94
CA GLY A 346 9.04 10.92 27.40
C GLY A 346 9.68 11.80 26.31
N GLY A 347 10.22 11.19 25.26
CA GLY A 347 10.92 11.90 24.17
C GLY A 347 10.15 12.04 22.86
N ASP A 348 8.86 11.67 22.82
CA ASP A 348 8.07 11.55 21.57
C ASP A 348 8.84 10.76 20.48
N ARG A 349 9.33 9.58 20.85
CA ARG A 349 10.14 8.71 19.98
C ARG A 349 9.37 7.49 19.46
N ASP A 350 8.14 7.73 19.02
CA ASP A 350 7.17 6.74 18.56
C ASP A 350 7.70 5.64 17.65
N LEU A 351 7.37 4.39 18.00
CA LEU A 351 7.47 3.25 17.11
C LEU A 351 6.38 3.25 16.04
N ALA A 352 5.15 3.66 16.38
CA ALA A 352 4.05 3.81 15.42
C ALA A 352 4.27 4.91 14.35
N ALA A 353 5.46 5.51 14.30
CA ALA A 353 5.81 6.39 13.19
C ALA A 353 6.05 5.67 11.88
N SER A 354 6.17 4.34 11.91
CA SER A 354 6.12 3.53 10.72
C SER A 354 5.08 2.43 10.79
N GLY A 355 4.72 1.89 9.64
CA GLY A 355 3.97 0.65 9.53
C GLY A 355 4.79 -0.55 9.97
N VAL A 356 4.13 -1.50 10.64
CA VAL A 356 4.67 -2.86 10.73
C VAL A 356 4.62 -3.48 9.34
N THR A 357 5.72 -4.11 8.94
CA THR A 357 5.84 -4.83 7.68
C THR A 357 6.19 -6.29 7.95
N LEU A 358 5.44 -7.22 7.36
CA LEU A 358 5.77 -8.64 7.36
C LEU A 358 6.58 -8.97 6.10
N LEU A 359 7.81 -9.47 6.28
CA LEU A 359 8.68 -9.83 5.15
C LEU A 359 8.22 -11.14 4.50
N ASP A 360 8.50 -11.30 3.20
CA ASP A 360 8.25 -12.54 2.44
C ASP A 360 8.78 -13.80 3.17
N PRO A 361 8.15 -14.99 3.06
CA PRO A 361 8.63 -16.19 3.74
C PRO A 361 10.05 -16.63 3.30
N PHE A 362 10.53 -16.12 2.16
CA PHE A 362 11.93 -16.25 1.75
C PHE A 362 12.92 -15.88 2.86
N PHE A 363 12.60 -14.85 3.66
CA PHE A 363 13.43 -14.39 4.77
C PHE A 363 13.23 -15.26 6.01
N SER A 364 13.78 -16.48 6.00
CA SER A 364 13.61 -17.49 7.04
C SER A 364 14.92 -18.20 7.42
N GLY A 365 14.97 -18.82 8.61
CA GLY A 365 16.14 -19.54 9.11
C GLY A 365 16.08 -19.78 10.61
N GLY A 366 16.76 -20.82 11.10
CA GLY A 366 16.96 -21.01 12.55
C GLY A 366 15.66 -21.12 13.36
N GLY A 367 14.59 -21.63 12.75
CA GLY A 367 13.24 -21.73 13.35
C GLY A 367 12.32 -20.53 13.10
N VAL A 368 12.84 -19.44 12.55
CA VAL A 368 12.04 -18.26 12.16
C VAL A 368 11.49 -18.47 10.77
N SER A 369 10.16 -18.50 10.63
CA SER A 369 9.49 -18.66 9.33
C SER A 369 8.86 -17.37 8.79
N ARG A 370 8.76 -16.33 9.62
CA ARG A 370 8.17 -15.05 9.25
C ARG A 370 8.77 -13.94 10.10
N ILE A 371 9.13 -12.83 9.48
CA ILE A 371 9.74 -11.67 10.16
C ILE A 371 8.76 -10.50 10.13
N ALA A 372 8.56 -9.86 11.28
CA ALA A 372 7.93 -8.55 11.39
C ALA A 372 9.01 -7.48 11.53
N THR A 373 8.82 -6.33 10.89
CA THR A 373 9.77 -5.21 10.96
C THR A 373 9.05 -3.92 11.30
N ILE A 374 9.71 -3.06 12.06
CA ILE A 374 9.22 -1.73 12.43
C ILE A 374 10.40 -0.75 12.52
N ALA A 375 10.17 0.50 12.12
CA ALA A 375 11.15 1.58 12.22
C ALA A 375 10.57 2.77 12.99
N GLY A 376 11.27 3.25 14.03
CA GLY A 376 10.74 4.26 14.95
C GLY A 376 11.29 5.68 14.76
N LYS A 377 10.65 6.69 15.35
CA LYS A 377 11.21 8.06 15.47
C LYS A 377 12.54 8.09 16.23
N ASN A 378 12.83 7.03 16.99
CA ASN A 378 14.09 6.80 17.70
C ASN A 378 15.28 6.50 16.77
N GLY A 379 15.07 6.29 15.47
CA GLY A 379 16.15 6.05 14.50
C GLY A 379 16.60 4.59 14.39
N PHE A 380 15.88 3.67 15.02
CA PHE A 380 16.14 2.23 14.96
C PHE A 380 15.13 1.50 14.07
N ILE A 381 15.61 0.41 13.48
CA ILE A 381 14.79 -0.60 12.82
C ILE A 381 14.90 -1.88 13.64
N TYR A 382 13.76 -2.47 13.96
CA TYR A 382 13.67 -3.69 14.73
C TYR A 382 13.15 -4.81 13.83
N LEU A 383 13.81 -5.96 13.88
CA LEU A 383 13.40 -7.18 13.21
C LEU A 383 13.00 -8.19 14.28
N LEU A 384 11.76 -8.64 14.21
CA LEU A 384 11.13 -9.55 15.18
C LEU A 384 10.72 -10.84 14.49
N ASP A 385 10.70 -11.94 15.23
CA ASP A 385 10.02 -13.16 14.79
C ASP A 385 8.50 -12.92 14.87
N ALA A 386 7.80 -12.92 13.75
CA ALA A 386 6.36 -12.64 13.71
C ALA A 386 5.51 -13.73 14.38
N ASN A 387 6.09 -14.90 14.68
CA ASN A 387 5.45 -15.97 15.44
C ASN A 387 5.83 -15.95 16.93
N ASN A 388 6.81 -15.13 17.33
CA ASN A 388 7.22 -14.90 18.71
C ASN A 388 7.85 -13.52 18.86
N LEU A 389 7.02 -12.48 19.01
CA LEU A 389 7.46 -11.08 18.95
C LEU A 389 8.47 -10.74 20.04
N GLY A 390 8.40 -11.38 21.20
CA GLY A 390 9.46 -11.35 22.21
C GLY A 390 9.11 -10.69 23.54
N GLY A 391 7.90 -10.13 23.70
CA GLY A 391 7.46 -9.54 24.97
C GLY A 391 8.33 -8.38 25.44
N PHE A 392 8.54 -8.28 26.75
CA PHE A 392 9.35 -7.24 27.40
C PHE A 392 10.51 -7.88 28.17
N LYS A 393 11.74 -7.41 27.90
CA LYS A 393 12.98 -7.85 28.59
C LYS A 393 13.24 -9.36 28.59
N MET A 394 12.78 -10.08 27.57
CA MET A 394 12.97 -11.53 27.46
C MET A 394 14.33 -11.93 26.84
N GLY A 395 15.13 -10.96 26.39
CA GLY A 395 16.45 -11.18 25.81
C GLY A 395 17.54 -11.39 26.87
N PRO A 396 18.74 -11.82 26.46
CA PRO A 396 19.88 -12.01 27.37
C PRO A 396 20.17 -10.75 28.19
N GLY A 397 20.27 -10.89 29.51
CA GLY A 397 20.51 -9.74 30.41
C GLY A 397 19.34 -8.77 30.53
N GLY A 398 18.13 -9.16 30.13
CA GLY A 398 16.94 -8.32 30.20
C GLY A 398 16.83 -7.32 29.04
N THR A 399 17.42 -7.63 27.88
CA THR A 399 17.29 -6.82 26.65
C THR A 399 16.05 -7.21 25.85
N ASP A 400 15.85 -6.57 24.70
CA ASP A 400 14.87 -6.99 23.71
C ASP A 400 15.14 -8.43 23.22
N ALA A 401 14.10 -9.27 23.15
CA ALA A 401 14.16 -10.61 22.55
C ALA A 401 13.78 -10.58 21.06
N ILE A 402 14.53 -9.80 20.29
CA ILE A 402 14.33 -9.57 18.86
C ILE A 402 15.41 -10.28 18.03
N LEU A 403 15.20 -10.40 16.73
CA LEU A 403 16.20 -10.97 15.81
C LEU A 403 17.37 -10.00 15.62
N GLN A 404 17.05 -8.72 15.41
CA GLN A 404 18.07 -7.70 15.16
C GLN A 404 17.53 -6.31 15.45
N LYS A 405 18.39 -5.44 16.00
CA LYS A 405 18.23 -3.99 16.04
C LYS A 405 19.25 -3.35 15.10
N ILE A 406 18.79 -2.57 14.15
CA ILE A 406 19.63 -1.83 13.20
C ILE A 406 19.57 -0.35 13.57
N ASP A 407 20.74 0.25 13.80
CA ASP A 407 20.88 1.69 13.97
C ASP A 407 21.04 2.36 12.60
N SER A 408 20.12 3.26 12.26
CA SER A 408 20.23 4.03 11.02
C SER A 408 21.29 5.13 11.10
N SER A 409 21.83 5.43 12.28
CA SER A 409 22.78 6.49 12.64
C SER A 409 22.30 7.92 12.37
N THR A 410 21.12 8.11 11.78
CA THR A 410 20.61 9.41 11.36
C THR A 410 19.08 9.43 11.35
N GLY A 411 18.47 10.46 11.93
CA GLY A 411 17.09 10.86 11.67
C GLY A 411 16.00 9.95 12.26
N SER A 412 14.76 10.45 12.18
CA SER A 412 13.55 9.75 12.59
C SER A 412 12.88 9.07 11.39
N PHE A 413 12.18 7.97 11.62
CA PHE A 413 11.38 7.32 10.58
C PHE A 413 9.93 7.82 10.59
N PHE A 414 9.38 8.02 9.39
CA PHE A 414 7.98 8.40 9.14
C PHE A 414 7.50 7.68 7.88
N GLY A 415 7.36 6.36 7.94
CA GLY A 415 7.13 5.54 6.75
C GLY A 415 7.03 4.04 7.04
N GLY A 416 7.94 3.24 6.48
CA GLY A 416 7.93 1.79 6.62
C GLY A 416 9.14 1.15 5.95
N VAL A 417 9.19 -0.18 6.01
CA VAL A 417 10.22 -1.00 5.38
C VAL A 417 9.62 -1.65 4.14
N ALA A 418 10.40 -1.77 3.07
CA ALA A 418 10.06 -2.61 1.93
C ALA A 418 11.04 -3.78 1.83
N SER A 419 10.61 -4.87 1.20
CA SER A 419 11.42 -6.06 0.99
C SER A 419 11.54 -6.43 -0.49
N TYR A 420 12.58 -7.19 -0.81
CA TYR A 420 12.80 -7.77 -2.12
C TYR A 420 13.39 -9.17 -1.97
N PRO A 421 12.63 -10.25 -2.22
CA PRO A 421 13.08 -11.62 -1.92
C PRO A 421 14.01 -12.21 -2.98
N LEU A 422 14.19 -11.57 -4.13
CA LEU A 422 15.05 -12.10 -5.19
C LEU A 422 16.52 -11.71 -4.98
N GLU A 423 17.41 -12.32 -5.75
CA GLU A 423 18.84 -11.96 -5.81
C GLU A 423 19.57 -12.01 -4.46
N GLY A 424 19.08 -12.89 -3.57
CA GLY A 424 19.63 -13.11 -2.22
C GLY A 424 18.90 -12.37 -1.11
N GLY A 425 17.87 -11.58 -1.41
CA GLY A 425 17.01 -10.97 -0.40
C GLY A 425 17.54 -9.65 0.14
N TYR A 426 16.69 -8.61 0.14
CA TYR A 426 17.03 -7.28 0.65
C TYR A 426 15.84 -6.62 1.35
N ILE A 427 16.14 -5.71 2.27
CA ILE A 427 15.18 -4.75 2.83
C ILE A 427 15.66 -3.31 2.61
N TYR A 428 14.68 -2.40 2.53
CA TYR A 428 14.91 -1.00 2.23
C TYR A 428 14.16 -0.09 3.18
N PHE A 429 14.82 0.96 3.62
CA PHE A 429 14.22 1.99 4.47
C PHE A 429 14.99 3.31 4.35
N VAL A 430 14.30 4.40 4.68
CA VAL A 430 14.83 5.76 4.53
C VAL A 430 14.48 6.58 5.77
N PRO A 431 15.45 6.99 6.60
CA PRO A 431 15.20 7.94 7.68
C PRO A 431 15.03 9.35 7.12
N THR A 432 14.26 10.20 7.82
CA THR A 432 14.14 11.62 7.49
C THR A 432 15.51 12.30 7.51
N GLY A 433 15.85 12.98 6.41
CA GLY A 433 17.14 13.66 6.23
C GLY A 433 18.29 12.74 5.80
N GLY A 434 18.04 11.44 5.63
CA GLY A 434 19.07 10.45 5.30
C GLY A 434 18.93 9.83 3.92
N ALA A 435 19.83 8.90 3.63
CA ALA A 435 19.87 8.12 2.39
C ALA A 435 18.90 6.94 2.41
N LEU A 436 18.56 6.44 1.22
CA LEU A 436 17.99 5.10 1.07
C LEU A 436 19.02 4.07 1.51
N ASN A 437 18.68 3.28 2.51
CA ASN A 437 19.52 2.18 2.99
C ASN A 437 19.00 0.87 2.41
N CYS A 438 19.93 0.04 1.95
CA CYS A 438 19.66 -1.33 1.49
C CYS A 438 20.46 -2.29 2.37
N TYR A 439 19.75 -3.24 2.98
CA TYR A 439 20.35 -4.29 3.80
C TYR A 439 20.08 -5.64 3.18
N LYS A 440 21.12 -6.45 3.03
CA LYS A 440 21.06 -7.79 2.45
C LYS A 440 20.79 -8.83 3.53
N PHE A 441 19.91 -9.77 3.19
CA PHE A 441 19.59 -10.92 4.00
C PHE A 441 20.76 -11.91 4.06
N GLY A 442 20.93 -12.51 5.23
CA GLY A 442 21.81 -13.64 5.50
C GLY A 442 21.37 -14.36 6.76
N LEU A 443 22.18 -15.30 7.22
CA LEU A 443 21.97 -16.00 8.48
C LEU A 443 23.07 -15.60 9.47
N GLY A 444 22.68 -15.35 10.72
CA GLY A 444 23.59 -15.17 11.84
C GLY A 444 24.28 -16.48 12.22
N SER A 445 25.19 -16.41 13.20
CA SER A 445 25.89 -17.59 13.72
C SER A 445 24.95 -18.61 14.39
N ASP A 446 23.76 -18.18 14.82
CA ASP A 446 22.70 -19.01 15.38
C ASP A 446 21.75 -19.58 14.30
N GLY A 447 22.04 -19.32 13.03
CA GLY A 447 21.24 -19.76 11.88
C GLY A 447 19.95 -18.96 11.67
N LYS A 448 19.68 -17.91 12.47
CA LYS A 448 18.50 -17.05 12.32
C LYS A 448 18.73 -15.93 11.30
N PRO A 449 17.65 -15.36 10.74
CA PRO A 449 17.74 -14.20 9.86
C PRO A 449 18.56 -13.05 10.44
N PHE A 450 19.50 -12.55 9.65
CA PHE A 450 20.33 -11.39 10.00
C PHE A 450 20.60 -10.55 8.75
N PHE A 451 20.51 -9.23 8.89
CA PHE A 451 20.61 -8.30 7.78
C PHE A 451 21.86 -7.43 7.90
N THR A 452 22.61 -7.30 6.82
CA THR A 452 23.86 -6.50 6.78
C THR A 452 23.75 -5.38 5.77
N LEU A 453 24.35 -4.22 6.06
CA LEU A 453 24.33 -3.08 5.14
C LEU A 453 24.97 -3.49 3.80
N ALA A 454 24.18 -3.45 2.73
CA ALA A 454 24.61 -3.79 1.38
C ALA A 454 24.87 -2.55 0.53
N GLY A 455 24.19 -1.44 0.81
CA GLY A 455 24.51 -0.17 0.20
C GLY A 455 23.62 0.99 0.63
N LYS A 456 24.00 2.19 0.21
CA LYS A 456 23.24 3.44 0.42
C LYS A 456 23.11 4.23 -0.87
N SER A 457 22.06 5.04 -1.00
CA SER A 457 22.01 6.06 -2.05
C SER A 457 22.91 7.25 -1.72
N ALA A 458 23.44 7.92 -2.75
CA ALA A 458 24.05 9.25 -2.59
C ALA A 458 22.99 10.34 -2.34
N MET A 459 21.77 10.13 -2.86
CA MET A 459 20.63 11.02 -2.64
C MET A 459 20.13 10.92 -1.21
N VAL A 460 19.72 12.06 -0.64
CA VAL A 460 19.05 12.16 0.67
C VAL A 460 17.60 12.62 0.51
N PHE A 461 16.77 12.19 1.45
CA PHE A 461 15.32 12.31 1.37
C PHE A 461 14.75 13.00 2.60
N ALA A 462 13.64 13.72 2.43
CA ALA A 462 12.85 14.12 3.60
C ALA A 462 12.09 12.92 4.21
N ALA A 463 11.83 11.89 3.40
CA ALA A 463 11.30 10.58 3.77
C ALA A 463 10.07 10.65 4.69
N LYS A 464 8.91 10.79 4.06
CA LYS A 464 7.58 10.81 4.70
C LYS A 464 6.63 9.80 4.03
N GLY A 465 7.18 8.66 3.65
CA GLY A 465 6.52 7.64 2.82
C GLY A 465 7.25 6.32 2.92
N VAL A 466 6.65 5.28 2.36
CA VAL A 466 7.19 3.90 2.40
C VAL A 466 7.85 3.59 1.05
N PRO A 467 9.01 2.93 1.02
CA PRO A 467 9.52 2.39 -0.24
C PRO A 467 8.58 1.33 -0.81
N THR A 468 8.61 1.15 -2.12
CA THR A 468 7.94 0.06 -2.82
C THR A 468 8.93 -0.60 -3.77
N VAL A 469 8.88 -1.91 -3.92
CA VAL A 469 9.74 -2.65 -4.84
C VAL A 469 8.88 -3.32 -5.90
N THR A 470 9.23 -3.14 -7.18
CA THR A 470 8.62 -3.89 -8.28
C THR A 470 9.64 -4.81 -8.94
N SER A 471 9.17 -5.78 -9.70
CA SER A 471 9.97 -6.55 -10.67
C SER A 471 9.12 -6.88 -11.88
N LEU A 472 9.75 -7.32 -12.97
CA LEU A 472 9.04 -7.84 -14.15
C LEU A 472 8.63 -9.30 -13.89
N ASN A 473 7.41 -9.51 -13.41
CA ASN A 473 6.81 -10.84 -13.19
C ASN A 473 7.70 -11.78 -12.36
N GLY A 474 8.36 -11.23 -11.33
CA GLY A 474 9.25 -11.98 -10.44
C GLY A 474 10.61 -12.35 -11.08
N GLN A 475 10.98 -11.77 -12.22
CA GLN A 475 12.25 -12.06 -12.88
C GLN A 475 13.44 -11.44 -12.10
N PRO A 476 14.43 -12.25 -11.67
CA PRO A 476 15.66 -11.73 -11.07
C PRO A 476 16.40 -10.77 -12.01
N GLY A 477 17.01 -9.71 -11.45
CA GLY A 477 17.72 -8.68 -12.21
C GLY A 477 16.83 -7.54 -12.70
N THR A 478 15.51 -7.63 -12.48
CA THR A 478 14.54 -6.59 -12.86
C THR A 478 13.98 -5.82 -11.67
N GLY A 479 14.56 -6.02 -10.47
CA GLY A 479 14.11 -5.35 -9.24
C GLY A 479 14.32 -3.84 -9.28
N ILE A 480 13.27 -3.08 -8.98
CA ILE A 480 13.31 -1.61 -8.88
C ILE A 480 12.78 -1.19 -7.52
N VAL A 481 13.57 -0.40 -6.78
CA VAL A 481 13.14 0.25 -5.54
C VAL A 481 12.68 1.66 -5.86
N TRP A 482 11.44 1.96 -5.47
CA TRP A 482 10.78 3.23 -5.71
C TRP A 482 10.56 3.99 -4.40
N LEU A 483 10.66 5.32 -4.48
CA LEU A 483 10.32 6.22 -3.39
C LEU A 483 9.43 7.35 -3.89
N ALA A 484 8.42 7.70 -3.10
CA ALA A 484 7.66 8.94 -3.24
C ALA A 484 8.10 9.90 -2.12
N ASP A 485 8.84 10.95 -2.45
CA ASP A 485 9.40 11.89 -1.49
C ASP A 485 8.81 13.30 -1.63
N VAL A 486 8.65 13.97 -0.49
CA VAL A 486 8.08 15.32 -0.43
C VAL A 486 8.99 16.40 -0.99
N ASN A 487 10.29 16.12 -1.18
CA ASN A 487 11.25 17.01 -1.82
C ASN A 487 11.67 16.49 -3.21
N GLN A 488 12.13 15.23 -3.28
CA GLN A 488 12.68 14.65 -4.51
C GLN A 488 11.61 14.22 -5.52
N GLY A 489 10.37 14.02 -5.08
CA GLY A 489 9.33 13.46 -5.91
C GLY A 489 9.43 11.94 -6.05
N LEU A 490 8.99 11.42 -7.21
CA LEU A 490 9.16 10.01 -7.56
C LEU A 490 10.61 9.77 -7.99
N VAL A 491 11.27 8.80 -7.36
CA VAL A 491 12.59 8.33 -7.76
C VAL A 491 12.64 6.80 -7.78
N ALA A 492 13.57 6.25 -8.55
CA ALA A 492 13.79 4.82 -8.69
C ALA A 492 15.28 4.46 -8.59
N PHE A 493 15.56 3.27 -8.08
CA PHE A 493 16.89 2.68 -7.98
C PHE A 493 16.83 1.22 -8.39
N ASN A 494 17.93 0.69 -8.94
CA ASN A 494 18.08 -0.78 -9.04
C ASN A 494 18.01 -1.36 -7.63
N ALA A 495 17.29 -2.48 -7.47
CA ALA A 495 17.12 -3.11 -6.16
C ALA A 495 18.46 -3.59 -5.58
N VAL A 496 19.32 -4.19 -6.40
CA VAL A 496 20.64 -4.65 -5.96
C VAL A 496 21.67 -3.52 -6.06
N PRO A 497 22.33 -3.13 -4.96
CA PRO A 497 23.39 -2.12 -4.99
C PRO A 497 24.66 -2.67 -5.66
N VAL A 498 25.46 -1.75 -6.22
CA VAL A 498 26.77 -2.07 -6.81
C VAL A 498 27.86 -1.41 -5.97
N ASN A 499 28.82 -2.19 -5.48
CA ASN A 499 29.94 -1.71 -4.66
C ASN A 499 29.50 -0.82 -3.46
N GLY A 500 28.42 -1.20 -2.77
CA GLY A 500 27.92 -0.44 -1.63
C GLY A 500 27.03 0.75 -1.98
N VAL A 501 26.70 0.95 -3.26
CA VAL A 501 25.96 2.13 -3.72
C VAL A 501 24.67 1.74 -4.44
N MET A 502 23.55 2.31 -4.01
CA MET A 502 22.27 2.20 -4.72
C MET A 502 22.36 2.95 -6.04
N GLN A 503 22.12 2.26 -7.14
CA GLN A 503 22.24 2.83 -8.49
C GLN A 503 20.92 3.49 -8.88
N PRO A 504 20.85 4.83 -9.02
CA PRO A 504 19.63 5.51 -9.43
C PRO A 504 19.27 5.15 -10.88
N ILE A 505 17.99 5.00 -11.16
CA ILE A 505 17.47 4.83 -12.51
C ILE A 505 16.83 6.15 -12.93
N SER A 506 17.28 6.70 -14.05
CA SER A 506 16.68 7.92 -14.60
C SER A 506 15.27 7.63 -15.08
N LEU A 507 14.30 8.40 -14.61
CA LEU A 507 12.91 8.35 -15.08
C LEU A 507 12.67 9.20 -16.33
N GLY A 508 13.64 10.04 -16.74
CA GLY A 508 13.48 10.96 -17.87
C GLY A 508 12.61 12.20 -17.58
N PHE A 509 12.02 12.31 -16.39
CA PHE A 509 11.23 13.46 -15.94
C PHE A 509 11.32 13.64 -14.41
N ALA A 510 10.81 14.77 -13.91
CA ALA A 510 10.63 15.02 -12.49
C ALA A 510 9.14 15.26 -12.16
N THR A 511 8.62 14.56 -11.15
CA THR A 511 7.25 14.80 -10.67
C THR A 511 7.14 16.09 -9.86
N GLY A 512 8.26 16.57 -9.31
CA GLY A 512 8.28 17.55 -8.24
C GLY A 512 7.78 16.96 -6.92
N ARG A 513 7.65 17.84 -5.91
CA ARG A 513 7.24 17.51 -4.54
C ARG A 513 5.95 16.67 -4.52
N LEU A 514 5.97 15.58 -3.76
CA LEU A 514 4.80 14.74 -3.52
C LEU A 514 4.22 14.99 -2.12
N GLN A 515 3.03 14.46 -1.86
CA GLN A 515 2.38 14.52 -0.57
C GLN A 515 3.02 13.51 0.40
N LYS A 516 2.95 13.77 1.71
CA LYS A 516 3.35 12.81 2.75
C LYS A 516 2.37 11.63 2.84
N ASN A 517 2.78 10.58 3.55
CA ASN A 517 2.06 9.31 3.72
C ASN A 517 1.84 8.55 2.40
N GLN A 518 2.60 8.89 1.36
CA GLN A 518 2.46 8.31 0.04
C GLN A 518 3.49 7.20 -0.20
N ARG A 519 3.13 6.32 -1.13
CA ARG A 519 4.06 5.48 -1.89
C ARG A 519 3.57 5.47 -3.34
N PRO A 520 4.42 5.22 -4.35
CA PRO A 520 3.95 5.07 -5.72
C PRO A 520 2.98 3.89 -5.81
N VAL A 521 1.92 4.08 -6.60
CA VAL A 521 0.89 3.07 -6.87
C VAL A 521 1.04 2.60 -8.30
N PHE A 522 0.85 1.30 -8.53
CA PHE A 522 1.16 0.69 -9.82
C PHE A 522 -0.08 0.06 -10.46
N GLY A 523 -0.13 0.15 -11.79
CA GLY A 523 -0.99 -0.65 -12.63
C GLY A 523 -0.14 -1.42 -13.63
N ASN A 524 -0.73 -1.81 -14.76
CA ASN A 524 -0.06 -2.50 -15.84
C ASN A 524 0.90 -1.55 -16.59
N GLY A 525 2.18 -1.55 -16.21
CA GLY A 525 3.21 -0.69 -16.80
C GLY A 525 2.98 0.80 -16.53
N ARG A 526 2.19 1.11 -15.50
CA ARG A 526 1.78 2.46 -15.13
C ARG A 526 2.10 2.73 -13.67
N VAL A 527 2.57 3.95 -13.39
CA VAL A 527 2.82 4.42 -12.02
C VAL A 527 2.04 5.70 -11.77
N TYR A 528 1.44 5.79 -10.59
CA TYR A 528 0.60 6.89 -10.13
C TYR A 528 1.20 7.49 -8.88
N VAL A 529 1.25 8.82 -8.83
CA VAL A 529 1.74 9.57 -7.66
C VAL A 529 0.82 10.73 -7.31
N MET A 530 0.76 11.02 -6.01
CA MET A 530 -0.06 12.09 -5.45
C MET A 530 0.84 13.20 -4.92
N ALA A 531 0.67 14.40 -5.47
CA ALA A 531 1.10 15.65 -4.86
C ALA A 531 -0.10 16.29 -4.15
N ASN A 532 0.14 17.29 -3.30
CA ASN A 532 -0.86 17.88 -2.41
C ASN A 532 -2.23 18.12 -3.08
N THR A 533 -2.25 18.75 -4.26
CA THR A 533 -3.48 19.08 -4.99
C THR A 533 -3.45 18.56 -6.44
N LYS A 534 -2.61 17.55 -6.73
CA LYS A 534 -2.44 17.03 -8.08
C LYS A 534 -2.10 15.54 -8.10
N MET A 535 -2.78 14.77 -8.96
CA MET A 535 -2.39 13.41 -9.34
C MET A 535 -1.64 13.44 -10.67
N ARG A 536 -0.64 12.57 -10.82
CA ARG A 536 0.02 12.32 -12.10
C ARG A 536 0.10 10.82 -12.37
N GLN A 537 -0.14 10.43 -13.61
CA GLN A 537 0.16 9.11 -14.12
C GLN A 537 1.37 9.17 -15.07
N GLN A 538 2.24 8.18 -14.96
CA GLN A 538 3.28 7.91 -15.95
C GLN A 538 3.16 6.51 -16.54
N TYR A 539 3.52 6.38 -17.81
CA TYR A 539 3.36 5.15 -18.60
C TYR A 539 4.50 4.99 -19.61
N PHE A 540 4.74 3.76 -20.03
CA PHE A 540 5.67 3.41 -21.11
C PHE A 540 4.97 3.33 -22.47
N GLN A 541 5.25 4.24 -23.41
CA GLN A 541 4.78 4.06 -24.78
C GLN A 541 5.50 2.87 -25.45
N TYR A 542 4.79 1.76 -25.64
CA TYR A 542 5.28 0.54 -26.30
C TYR A 542 5.90 0.76 -27.71
N TYR A 543 5.64 1.90 -28.35
CA TYR A 543 6.09 2.21 -29.71
C TYR A 543 7.62 2.25 -29.90
N ARG A 544 8.42 2.48 -28.86
CA ARG A 544 9.90 2.53 -29.02
C ARG A 544 10.58 1.16 -29.05
N VAL A 545 10.00 0.13 -28.43
CA VAL A 545 10.61 -1.21 -28.40
C VAL A 545 10.41 -1.94 -29.73
N LEU A 546 9.27 -1.70 -30.40
CA LEU A 546 9.02 -2.24 -31.74
C LEU A 546 10.01 -1.66 -32.77
N LEU A 547 10.31 -0.36 -32.69
CA LEU A 547 11.31 0.31 -33.55
C LEU A 547 12.74 -0.20 -33.30
N LEU A 548 13.11 -0.47 -32.04
CA LEU A 548 14.43 -1.04 -31.70
C LEU A 548 14.56 -2.50 -32.13
N HIS A 549 13.51 -3.31 -32.03
CA HIS A 549 13.50 -4.69 -32.54
C HIS A 549 13.54 -4.71 -34.08
N LEU A 550 12.85 -3.79 -34.76
CA LEU A 550 12.92 -3.64 -36.22
C LEU A 550 14.34 -3.22 -36.66
N GLN A 551 15.00 -2.30 -35.94
CA GLN A 551 16.39 -1.90 -36.23
C GLN A 551 17.44 -2.98 -35.94
N GLN A 552 17.21 -3.86 -34.94
CA GLN A 552 18.09 -5.00 -34.71
C GLN A 552 17.89 -6.12 -35.75
N PHE A 553 16.67 -6.34 -36.23
CA PHE A 553 16.39 -7.32 -37.29
C PHE A 553 16.95 -6.92 -38.66
N ASP A 554 16.93 -5.62 -39.00
CA ASP A 554 17.53 -5.10 -40.24
C ASP A 554 19.05 -5.37 -40.31
N ASN A 555 19.72 -5.36 -39.15
CA ASN A 555 21.16 -5.65 -39.04
C ASN A 555 21.51 -7.15 -39.10
N LEU A 556 20.53 -8.05 -38.91
CA LEU A 556 20.77 -9.49 -38.77
C LEU A 556 20.40 -10.31 -40.03
N PHE A 557 19.45 -9.86 -40.85
CA PHE A 557 18.89 -10.71 -41.93
C PHE A 557 18.89 -10.14 -43.35
N GLY A 558 19.25 -8.86 -43.54
CA GLY A 558 19.31 -8.25 -44.87
C GLY A 558 17.94 -8.08 -45.53
N HIS A 559 17.83 -7.07 -46.41
CA HIS A 559 16.57 -6.49 -46.89
C HIS A 559 15.55 -7.43 -47.59
N TYR A 560 15.88 -8.68 -47.90
CA TYR A 560 15.02 -9.56 -48.71
C TYR A 560 14.02 -10.41 -47.92
N GLN A 561 14.12 -10.52 -46.58
CA GLN A 561 13.11 -11.21 -45.75
C GLN A 561 12.09 -10.27 -45.09
N LEU A 562 12.19 -8.96 -45.31
CA LEU A 562 11.34 -7.97 -44.66
C LEU A 562 9.87 -8.00 -45.13
N CYS A 563 9.59 -8.30 -46.41
CA CYS A 563 8.24 -8.19 -46.95
C CYS A 563 7.22 -9.11 -46.27
N HIS A 564 7.54 -10.40 -46.08
CA HIS A 564 6.59 -11.35 -45.50
C HIS A 564 6.42 -11.22 -43.98
N TYR A 565 7.40 -10.64 -43.28
CA TYR A 565 7.33 -10.42 -41.83
C TYR A 565 6.64 -9.10 -41.47
N VAL A 566 6.81 -8.07 -42.31
CA VAL A 566 6.11 -6.78 -42.19
C VAL A 566 4.61 -6.96 -42.45
N GLU A 567 4.21 -7.81 -43.39
CA GLU A 567 2.80 -8.20 -43.59
C GLU A 567 2.21 -8.90 -42.35
N PHE A 568 2.95 -9.82 -41.72
CA PHE A 568 2.49 -10.53 -40.52
C PHE A 568 2.36 -9.60 -39.30
N LEU A 569 3.32 -8.68 -39.10
CA LEU A 569 3.24 -7.66 -38.03
C LEU A 569 2.19 -6.59 -38.30
N LEU A 570 1.97 -6.20 -39.57
CA LEU A 570 0.89 -5.29 -39.95
C LEU A 570 -0.48 -5.92 -39.76
N CYS A 571 -0.65 -7.22 -40.00
CA CYS A 571 -1.87 -7.96 -39.64
C CYS A 571 -2.11 -7.95 -38.12
N ILE A 572 -1.07 -8.12 -37.29
CA ILE A 572 -1.19 -8.03 -35.82
C ILE A 572 -1.51 -6.57 -35.39
N LEU A 573 -0.93 -5.57 -36.06
CA LEU A 573 -1.26 -4.15 -35.84
C LEU A 573 -2.68 -3.81 -36.28
N PHE A 574 -3.18 -4.37 -37.38
CA PHE A 574 -4.56 -4.18 -37.87
C PHE A 574 -5.59 -4.82 -36.93
N LEU A 575 -5.32 -6.04 -36.44
CA LEU A 575 -6.14 -6.71 -35.43
C LEU A 575 -6.21 -5.92 -34.12
N ASN A 576 -5.15 -5.20 -33.74
CA ASN A 576 -5.16 -4.31 -32.57
C ASN A 576 -5.80 -2.93 -32.87
N PHE A 577 -5.73 -2.43 -34.11
CA PHE A 577 -6.31 -1.13 -34.49
C PHE A 577 -7.84 -1.17 -34.60
N VAL A 578 -8.43 -2.28 -35.05
CA VAL A 578 -9.89 -2.42 -35.22
C VAL A 578 -10.62 -2.57 -33.87
N ILE A 579 -9.94 -2.96 -32.79
CA ILE A 579 -10.54 -3.13 -31.45
C ILE A 579 -10.61 -1.80 -30.66
N VAL A 580 -10.00 -0.71 -31.15
CA VAL A 580 -9.79 0.54 -30.38
C VAL A 580 -10.51 1.77 -30.97
N LEU A 581 -11.63 1.60 -31.66
CA LEU A 581 -12.49 2.72 -32.07
C LEU A 581 -13.90 2.58 -31.50
N PRO A 582 -14.30 3.40 -30.50
CA PRO A 582 -15.71 3.64 -30.23
C PRO A 582 -16.16 4.78 -31.14
N VAL A 583 -16.69 4.46 -32.32
CA VAL A 583 -17.39 5.46 -33.14
C VAL A 583 -18.88 5.35 -32.83
N VAL A 584 -19.36 6.26 -31.98
CA VAL A 584 -20.77 6.66 -31.96
C VAL A 584 -20.97 7.56 -33.17
N VAL A 585 -21.63 7.06 -34.20
CA VAL A 585 -22.33 7.87 -35.20
C VAL A 585 -23.69 7.22 -35.41
N ASP A 586 -24.72 7.90 -34.93
CA ASP A 586 -26.12 7.61 -35.22
C ASP A 586 -26.44 8.30 -36.56
N VAL A 587 -26.42 7.53 -37.65
CA VAL A 587 -26.88 7.97 -38.99
C VAL A 587 -27.56 6.79 -39.67
N GLU A 588 -28.85 6.95 -39.96
CA GLU A 588 -29.64 6.06 -40.81
C GLU A 588 -29.01 5.96 -42.22
N HIS A 589 -28.77 4.73 -42.68
CA HIS A 589 -28.34 4.34 -44.02
C HIS A 589 -27.05 4.97 -44.58
N LEU A 590 -25.94 4.22 -44.45
CA LEU A 590 -24.78 4.38 -45.34
C LEU A 590 -24.21 2.99 -45.70
N ASN A 591 -24.47 2.53 -46.92
CA ASN A 591 -23.66 1.50 -47.58
C ASN A 591 -22.37 2.19 -48.06
N LEU A 592 -21.22 1.78 -47.54
CA LEU A 592 -19.91 2.16 -48.07
C LEU A 592 -19.14 0.89 -48.38
N GLU A 593 -19.13 0.51 -49.66
CA GLU A 593 -18.14 -0.40 -50.25
C GLU A 593 -16.81 0.38 -50.36
N PHE A 594 -15.78 -0.05 -49.62
CA PHE A 594 -14.40 0.40 -49.80
C PHE A 594 -13.59 -0.78 -50.32
N ASP A 595 -13.52 -0.94 -51.64
CA ASP A 595 -12.84 -2.09 -52.26
C ASP A 595 -11.32 -1.89 -52.41
N HIS A 596 -10.77 -0.68 -52.20
CA HIS A 596 -9.32 -0.44 -52.34
C HIS A 596 -8.78 0.63 -51.37
N ILE A 597 -7.60 0.36 -50.78
CA ILE A 597 -6.81 1.35 -50.03
C ILE A 597 -5.45 1.52 -50.71
N HIS A 598 -5.15 2.74 -51.14
CA HIS A 598 -3.83 3.12 -51.64
C HIS A 598 -3.02 3.81 -50.53
N LEU A 599 -1.83 3.30 -50.24
CA LEU A 599 -0.89 3.91 -49.31
C LEU A 599 0.46 4.12 -50.01
N GLN A 600 0.95 5.37 -49.98
CA GLN A 600 2.23 5.75 -50.56
C GLN A 600 3.20 6.19 -49.46
N PHE A 601 4.33 5.49 -49.33
CA PHE A 601 5.41 5.81 -48.41
C PHE A 601 6.72 5.99 -49.20
N GLY A 602 7.07 7.24 -49.52
CA GLY A 602 8.24 7.55 -50.33
C GLY A 602 8.14 6.91 -51.73
N HIS A 603 9.11 6.04 -52.07
CA HIS A 603 9.13 5.32 -53.35
C HIS A 603 8.36 3.99 -53.34
N ILE A 604 7.74 3.60 -52.22
CA ILE A 604 7.00 2.34 -52.09
C ILE A 604 5.51 2.61 -52.28
N HIS A 605 4.90 1.84 -53.19
CA HIS A 605 3.47 1.85 -53.50
C HIS A 605 2.88 0.49 -53.10
N LEU A 606 1.88 0.50 -52.22
CA LEU A 606 1.18 -0.70 -51.76
C LEU A 606 -0.30 -0.62 -52.15
N GLU A 607 -0.77 -1.71 -52.74
CA GLU A 607 -2.16 -1.92 -53.15
C GLU A 607 -2.64 -3.22 -52.49
N LEU A 608 -3.70 -3.12 -51.69
CA LEU A 608 -4.27 -4.25 -50.95
C LEU A 608 -5.68 -4.51 -51.47
N ASP A 609 -5.93 -5.74 -51.91
CA ASP A 609 -7.23 -6.26 -52.36
C ASP A 609 -7.82 -7.17 -51.27
N TYR A 610 -9.05 -6.88 -50.85
CA TYR A 610 -9.71 -7.56 -49.72
C TYR A 610 -10.09 -9.03 -50.00
N ASN A 611 -10.04 -9.47 -51.27
CA ASN A 611 -10.55 -10.79 -51.67
C ASN A 611 -9.60 -11.98 -51.48
N HIS A 612 -8.39 -11.78 -50.91
CA HIS A 612 -7.43 -12.86 -50.70
C HIS A 612 -6.76 -12.84 -49.31
N LEU A 613 -7.57 -12.83 -48.25
CA LEU A 613 -7.16 -13.25 -46.89
C LEU A 613 -7.62 -14.67 -46.58
#